data_AF-A0AAW6DUG5-F1
#
_entry.id   AF-A0AAW6DUG5-F1
#
_cell.length_a   1.000
_cell.length_b   1.000
_cell.length_c   1.000
_cell.angle_alpha   90.00
_cell.angle_beta   90.00
_cell.angle_gamma   90.00
#
_symmetry.space_group_name_H-M   'P 1'
#
loop_
_entity.id
_entity.type
_entity.pdbx_description
1 polymer ?
#
loop_
_entity_poly.entity_id
_entity_poly.type
_entity_poly.pdbx_seq_one_letter_code
_entity_poly.pdbx_strand_id
1 'polypeptide(L)' 'MTGAEAKQLIVSAGLKCWQVAELWGVNDGNFSRRLRKPFNDSEVKKLKTIIKQLSAQKEKPSE' A
#
# COMPACT_ATOMS: atom_id res chain seq x y z
N MET A 1 -12.22 6.14 -1.76
CA MET A 1 -11.41 5.69 -0.61
C MET A 1 -10.55 6.85 -0.14
N THR A 2 -10.57 7.17 1.15
CA THR A 2 -9.68 8.16 1.76
C THR A 2 -8.30 7.56 2.00
N GLY A 3 -7.27 8.40 2.13
CA GLY A 3 -5.95 7.87 2.45
C GLY A 3 -5.81 7.31 3.88
N ALA A 4 -6.72 7.66 4.79
CA ALA A 4 -6.82 7.02 6.10
C ALA A 4 -7.28 5.55 5.97
N GLU A 5 -8.30 5.29 5.15
CA GLU A 5 -8.76 3.92 4.84
C GLU A 5 -7.67 3.10 4.13
N ALA A 6 -6.96 3.73 3.18
CA ALA A 6 -5.82 3.10 2.51
C ALA A 6 -4.73 2.69 3.51
N LYS A 7 -4.37 3.58 4.44
CA LYS A 7 -3.39 3.28 5.49
C LYS A 7 -3.85 2.14 6.40
N GLN A 8 -5.13 2.15 6.79
CA GLN A 8 -5.70 1.06 7.59
C GLN A 8 -5.62 -0.27 6.86
N LEU A 9 -5.97 -0.35 5.57
CA LEU A 9 -5.84 -1.57 4.77
C LEU A 9 -4.43 -2.14 4.76
N ILE A 10 -3.42 -1.27 4.59
CA ILE A 10 -2.00 -1.68 4.60
C ILE A 10 -1.62 -2.27 5.97
N VAL A 11 -1.98 -1.58 7.05
CA VAL A 11 -1.64 -2.00 8.42
C VAL A 11 -2.40 -3.27 8.82
N SER A 12 -3.67 -3.41 8.44
CA SER A 12 -4.47 -4.61 8.67
C SER A 12 -3.95 -5.83 7.91
N ALA A 13 -3.30 -5.63 6.75
CA ALA A 13 -2.56 -6.67 6.04
C ALA A 13 -1.20 -7.01 6.69
N GLY A 14 -0.84 -6.34 7.78
CA GLY A 14 0.45 -6.47 8.46
C GLY A 14 1.62 -5.93 7.63
N LEU A 15 1.37 -5.00 6.71
CA LEU A 15 2.36 -4.39 5.84
C LEU A 15 2.73 -2.99 6.33
N LYS A 16 3.88 -2.48 5.87
CA LYS A 16 4.33 -1.11 6.13
C LYS A 16 4.11 -0.25 4.89
N CYS A 17 3.83 1.05 5.10
CA CYS A 17 3.55 1.99 4.01
C CYS A 17 4.71 2.10 3.00
N TRP A 18 5.96 2.01 3.47
CA TRP A 18 7.13 2.05 2.59
C TRP A 18 7.21 0.86 1.63
N GLN A 19 6.74 -0.33 2.03
CA GLN A 19 6.72 -1.53 1.15
C GLN A 19 5.75 -1.31 -0.01
N VAL A 20 4.62 -0.67 0.28
CA VAL A 20 3.64 -0.29 -0.74
C VAL A 20 4.19 0.83 -1.62
N ALA A 21 4.88 1.82 -1.05
CA ALA A 21 5.49 2.92 -1.79
C ALA A 21 6.53 2.43 -2.80
N GLU A 22 7.38 1.48 -2.40
CA GLU A 22 8.40 0.85 -3.26
C GLU A 22 7.78 0.22 -4.51
N LEU A 23 6.77 -0.65 -4.35
CA LEU A 23 6.06 -1.25 -5.49
C LEU A 23 5.16 -0.27 -6.24
N TRP A 24 4.73 0.82 -5.61
CA TRP A 24 4.01 1.88 -6.29
C TRP A 24 4.92 2.66 -7.24
N GLY A 25 6.23 2.63 -7.02
CA GLY A 25 7.25 3.39 -7.76
C GLY A 25 7.42 4.81 -7.23
N VAL A 26 7.08 5.07 -5.97
CA VAL A 26 7.28 6.37 -5.32
C VAL A 26 8.07 6.20 -4.03
N ASN A 27 8.79 7.24 -3.61
CA ASN A 27 9.39 7.22 -2.29
C ASN A 27 8.32 7.30 -1.17
N ASP A 28 8.70 6.90 0.04
CA ASP A 28 7.80 6.89 1.21
C ASP A 28 7.22 8.29 1.51
N GLY A 29 8.01 9.36 1.35
CA GLY A 29 7.55 10.73 1.57
C GLY A 29 6.42 11.16 0.62
N ASN A 30 6.52 10.81 -0.66
CA ASN A 30 5.50 11.05 -1.67
C ASN A 30 4.25 10.23 -1.39
N PHE A 31 4.43 8.96 -1.01
CA PHE A 31 3.31 8.09 -0.64
C PHE A 31 2.58 8.60 0.62
N SER A 32 3.32 9.05 1.64
CA SER A 32 2.77 9.66 2.85
C SER A 32 1.95 10.92 2.55
N ARG A 33 2.45 11.79 1.64
CA ARG A 33 1.67 12.93 1.14
C ARG A 33 0.43 12.46 0.36
N ARG A 34 0.53 11.40 -0.43
CA ARG A 34 -0.59 10.81 -1.18
C ARG A 34 -1.70 10.31 -0.25
N LEU A 35 -1.35 9.73 0.89
CA LEU A 35 -2.29 9.29 1.93
C LEU A 35 -3.06 10.43 2.61
N ARG A 36 -2.73 11.71 2.37
CA ARG A 36 -3.51 12.84 2.87
C ARG A 36 -4.65 13.27 1.94
N LYS A 37 -4.71 12.70 0.73
CA LYS A 37 -5.71 13.03 -0.29
C LYS A 37 -6.59 11.81 -0.58
N PRO A 38 -7.85 11.99 -1.00
CA PRO A 38 -8.69 10.89 -1.47
C PRO A 38 -8.06 10.20 -2.68
N PHE A 39 -8.25 8.89 -2.80
CA PHE A 39 -7.81 8.06 -3.90
C PHE A 39 -8.92 7.93 -4.93
N ASN A 40 -8.56 7.98 -6.21
CA ASN A 40 -9.46 7.62 -7.30
C ASN A 40 -9.51 6.09 -7.48
N ASP A 41 -10.46 5.60 -8.28
CA ASP A 41 -10.69 4.15 -8.43
C ASP A 41 -9.48 3.40 -9.02
N SER A 42 -8.73 4.04 -9.91
CA SER A 42 -7.52 3.48 -10.50
C SER A 42 -6.42 3.28 -9.45
N GLU A 43 -6.23 4.28 -8.59
CA GLU A 43 -5.26 4.23 -7.50
C GLU A 43 -5.68 3.23 -6.42
N VAL A 44 -6.98 3.14 -6.10
CA VAL A 44 -7.49 2.12 -5.19
C VAL A 44 -7.22 0.72 -5.74
N LYS A 45 -7.43 0.49 -7.04
CA LYS A 45 -7.15 -0.79 -7.69
C LYS A 45 -5.66 -1.11 -7.62
N LYS A 46 -4.80 -0.15 -7.92
CA LYS A 46 -3.33 -0.29 -7.82
C LYS A 46 -2.91 -0.62 -6.38
N LEU A 47 -3.45 0.08 -5.39
CA LEU A 47 -3.19 -0.16 -3.97
C LEU A 47 -3.51 -1.60 -3.56
N LYS A 48 -4.73 -2.06 -3.89
CA LYS A 48 -5.20 -3.41 -3.55
C LYS A 48 -4.34 -4.48 -4.22
N THR A 49 -3.93 -4.27 -5.47
CA THR A 49 -3.02 -5.19 -6.18
C THR A 49 -1.67 -5.28 -5.47
N ILE A 50 -1.06 -4.14 -5.11
CA ILE A 50 0.23 -4.11 -4.41
C ILE A 50 0.13 -4.79 -3.04
N ILE A 51 -0.90 -4.49 -2.25
CA ILE A 51 -1.13 -5.15 -0.95
C ILE A 51 -1.24 -6.65 -1.14
N LYS A 52 -2.04 -7.12 -2.11
CA LYS A 52 -2.19 -8.56 -2.40
C LYS A 52 -0.85 -9.22 -2.77
N GLN A 53 -0.03 -8.55 -3.58
CA GLN A 53 1.30 -9.05 -3.96
C GLN A 53 2.25 -9.13 -2.77
N LEU A 54 2.25 -8.14 -1.89
CA LEU A 54 3.09 -8.11 -0.70
C LEU A 54 2.64 -9.13 0.34
N SER A 55 1.33 -9.27 0.57
CA SER A 55 0.78 -10.29 1.47
C SER A 55 1.15 -11.69 1.02
N ALA A 56 1.07 -11.99 -0.28
CA ALA A 56 1.46 -13.28 -0.84
C ALA A 56 2.98 -13.55 -0.71
N GLN A 57 3.82 -12.51 -0.77
CA GLN A 57 5.26 -12.64 -0.54
C GLN A 57 5.58 -12.86 0.94
N LYS A 58 4.83 -12.25 1.85
CA LYS A 58 5.03 -12.39 3.30
C LYS A 58 4.72 -13.82 3.81
N GLU A 59 3.81 -14.53 3.14
CA GLU A 59 3.51 -15.95 3.41
C GLU A 59 4.57 -16.93 2.90
N LYS A 60 5.59 -16.47 2.16
CA LYS A 60 6.80 -17.23 1.90
C LYS A 60 7.89 -16.71 2.82
N PRO A 61 8.03 -17.22 4.05
CA PRO A 61 9.24 -16.98 4.81
C PRO A 61 10.40 -17.49 3.95
N SER A 62 11.39 -16.61 3.77
CA SER A 62 12.76 -16.94 3.43
C SER A 62 13.16 -18.32 4.00
N GLU A 63 13.40 -19.26 3.09
CA GLU A 63 14.14 -20.50 3.32
C GLU A 63 15.62 -20.19 3.58
#